data_AF-M9RA85-F1
#
_entry.id   AF-M9RA85-F1
#
_cell.length_a   1.000
_cell.length_b   1.000
_cell.length_c   1.000
_cell.angle_alpha   90.00
_cell.angle_beta   90.00
_cell.angle_gamma   90.00
#
_symmetry.space_group_name_H-M   'P 1'
#
loop_
_entity.id
_entity.type
_entity.pdbx_description
1 polymer ?
#
loop_
_entity_poly.entity_id
_entity_poly.type
_entity_poly.pdbx_seq_one_letter_code
_entity_poly.pdbx_strand_id
1 'polypeptide(L)'
;MSIPRFRVLRQAFSYLYDRPNKDGDKFDYIVVGAGSAGCAVAGRLGEADHAVLLLEVGGKDPNPFIYIPLHYSMLYANKSVNWR
;
A
#
# COMPACT_ATOMS: atom_id res chain seq x y z
N MET A 1 30.45 1.18 16.17
CA MET A 1 29.16 1.23 16.89
C MET A 1 28.09 1.58 15.88
N SER A 2 27.43 0.56 15.33
CA SER A 2 26.59 0.66 14.13
C SER A 2 25.17 1.07 14.51
N ILE A 3 24.64 2.10 13.86
CA ILE A 3 23.29 2.62 14.06
C ILE A 3 22.30 1.55 13.58
N PRO A 4 21.36 1.07 14.41
CA PRO A 4 20.34 0.13 13.96
C PRO A 4 19.45 0.83 12.93
N ARG A 5 19.31 0.21 11.75
CA ARG A 5 18.66 0.75 10.56
C ARG A 5 17.13 0.76 10.69
N PHE A 6 16.59 1.28 11.79
CA PHE A 6 15.15 1.52 11.92
C PHE A 6 14.78 2.77 11.12
N ARG A 7 14.28 2.56 9.90
CA ARG A 7 13.66 3.61 9.08
C ARG A 7 12.16 3.38 9.06
N VAL A 8 11.46 3.86 10.09
CA VAL A 8 10.00 4.04 10.05
C VAL A 8 9.73 5.14 9.03
N LEU A 9 9.65 4.77 7.76
CA LEU A 9 9.21 5.66 6.73
C LEU A 9 7.70 5.85 6.89
N ARG A 10 7.30 6.94 7.55
CA ARG A 10 5.98 7.59 7.38
C ARG A 10 5.71 8.08 5.94
N GLN A 11 6.49 7.57 4.99
CA GLN A 11 6.61 7.91 3.58
C GLN A 11 6.87 6.65 2.72
N ALA A 12 6.67 5.43 3.27
CA ALA A 12 7.00 4.18 2.57
C ALA A 12 6.05 3.85 1.41
N PHE A 13 4.81 4.35 1.44
CA PHE A 13 3.84 4.03 0.39
C PHE A 13 4.15 4.74 -0.93
N SER A 14 4.64 5.98 -0.92
CA SER A 14 5.06 6.66 -2.16
C SER A 14 6.48 6.26 -2.60
N TYR A 15 7.36 5.91 -1.66
CA TYR A 15 8.76 5.61 -1.98
C TYR A 15 8.96 4.26 -2.69
N LEU A 16 8.03 3.30 -2.50
CA LEU A 16 8.00 2.07 -3.28
C LEU A 16 7.23 2.23 -4.59
N TYR A 17 6.26 3.15 -4.64
CA TYR A 17 5.50 3.46 -5.86
C TYR A 17 6.36 4.12 -6.95
N ASP A 18 7.36 4.91 -6.56
CA ASP A 18 8.20 5.71 -7.47
C ASP A 18 9.60 5.10 -7.71
N ARG A 19 9.89 3.92 -7.13
CA ARG A 19 11.12 3.20 -7.51
C ARG A 19 10.88 2.45 -8.82
N PRO A 20 11.67 2.72 -9.88
CA PRO A 20 11.67 1.85 -11.03
C PRO A 20 12.11 0.46 -10.57
N ASN A 21 11.28 -0.55 -10.87
CA ASN A 21 11.59 -1.95 -10.60
C ASN A 21 12.91 -2.28 -11.31
N LYS A 22 13.94 -2.71 -10.58
CA LYS A 22 15.16 -3.19 -11.21
C LYS A 22 14.99 -4.68 -11.44
N ASP A 23 15.19 -5.12 -12.68
CA ASP A 23 15.25 -6.54 -12.99
C ASP A 23 16.29 -7.21 -12.06
N GLY A 24 15.83 -8.18 -11.26
CA GLY A 24 16.68 -8.92 -10.30
C GLY A 24 16.49 -8.57 -8.82
N ASP A 25 15.57 -7.66 -8.45
CA ASP A 25 15.20 -7.46 -7.05
C ASP A 25 14.62 -8.77 -6.44
N LYS A 26 15.11 -9.14 -5.26
CA LYS A 26 14.67 -10.34 -4.53
C LYS A 26 13.72 -9.95 -3.41
N PHE A 27 12.63 -10.70 -3.29
CA PHE A 27 11.64 -10.56 -2.22
C PHE A 27 11.45 -11.91 -1.53
N ASP A 28 11.24 -11.87 -0.22
CA ASP A 28 10.89 -13.06 0.56
C ASP A 28 9.39 -13.40 0.39
N TYR A 29 8.56 -12.36 0.23
CA TYR A 29 7.12 -12.49 0.06
C TYR A 29 6.57 -11.56 -1.02
N ILE A 30 5.55 -12.05 -1.73
CA ILE A 30 4.72 -11.25 -2.63
C ILE A 30 3.29 -11.24 -2.07
N VAL A 31 2.78 -10.06 -1.75
CA VAL A 31 1.41 -9.83 -1.31
C VAL A 31 0.65 -9.18 -2.45
N VAL A 32 -0.45 -9.82 -2.88
CA VAL A 32 -1.30 -9.33 -3.97
C VAL A 32 -2.57 -8.72 -3.37
N GLY A 33 -2.78 -7.43 -3.65
CA GLY A 33 -3.84 -6.58 -3.12
C GLY A 33 -3.40 -5.78 -1.90
N ALA A 34 -3.39 -4.44 -2.00
CA ALA A 34 -3.19 -3.49 -0.90
C ALA A 34 -4.50 -3.08 -0.22
N GLY A 35 -5.50 -3.96 -0.19
CA GLY A 35 -6.68 -3.81 0.66
C GLY A 35 -6.34 -3.96 2.16
N SER A 36 -7.36 -3.89 3.01
CA SER A 36 -7.22 -3.93 4.47
C SER A 36 -6.36 -5.09 4.99
N ALA A 37 -6.60 -6.31 4.50
CA ALA A 37 -5.86 -7.50 4.91
C ALA A 37 -4.43 -7.50 4.36
N GLY A 38 -4.25 -7.14 3.08
CA GLY A 38 -2.93 -7.13 2.44
C GLY A 38 -1.99 -6.10 3.07
N CYS A 39 -2.49 -4.89 3.36
CA CYS A 39 -1.73 -3.88 4.10
C CYS A 39 -1.33 -4.36 5.50
N ALA A 40 -2.25 -5.01 6.23
CA ALA A 40 -1.96 -5.54 7.56
C ALA A 40 -0.86 -6.62 7.52
N VAL A 41 -0.95 -7.58 6.61
CA VAL A 41 0.04 -8.67 6.46
C VAL A 41 1.39 -8.13 5.98
N ALA A 42 1.40 -7.30 4.94
CA ALA A 42 2.64 -6.72 4.42
C ALA A 42 3.35 -5.87 5.48
N GLY A 43 2.58 -5.11 6.28
CA GLY A 43 3.11 -4.36 7.41
C GLY A 43 3.78 -5.26 8.45
N ARG A 44 3.13 -6.35 8.85
CA ARG A 44 3.68 -7.32 9.83
C ARG A 44 4.92 -8.04 9.32
N LEU A 45 4.93 -8.44 8.05
CA LEU A 45 6.11 -9.07 7.44
C LEU A 45 7.29 -8.09 7.35
N GLY A 46 7.03 -6.82 7.03
CA GLY A 46 8.05 -5.77 7.04
C GLY A 46 8.60 -5.46 8.44
N GLU A 47 7.74 -5.49 9.48
CA GLU A 47 8.17 -5.39 10.89
C GLU A 47 9.08 -6.56 11.31
N ALA A 48 8.93 -7.73 10.69
CA ALA A 48 9.75 -8.91 10.91
C ALA A 48 11.02 -8.97 10.03
N ASP A 49 11.40 -7.85 9.41
CA ASP A 49 12.59 -7.70 8.55
C ASP A 49 12.57 -8.54 7.25
N HIS A 50 11.37 -8.86 6.74
CA HIS A 50 11.23 -9.49 5.44
C HIS A 50 11.14 -8.47 4.29
N ALA A 51 11.74 -8.80 3.15
CA ALA A 51 11.55 -8.07 1.91
C ALA A 51 10.20 -8.44 1.27
N VAL A 52 9.27 -7.48 1.22
CA VAL A 52 7.90 -7.72 0.74
C VAL A 52 7.61 -6.87 -0.50
N LEU A 53 7.13 -7.53 -1.56
CA LEU A 53 6.52 -6.87 -2.71
C LEU A 53 5.00 -6.81 -2.52
N LEU A 54 4.43 -5.61 -2.38
CA LEU A 54 2.99 -5.40 -2.32
C LEU A 54 2.49 -4.90 -3.68
N LEU A 55 1.63 -5.68 -4.33
CA LEU A 55 1.04 -5.35 -5.63
C LEU A 55 -0.40 -4.91 -5.45
N GLU A 56 -0.79 -3.79 -6.08
CA GLU A 56 -2.17 -3.30 -6.09
C GLU A 56 -2.50 -2.81 -7.49
N VAL A 57 -3.73 -3.08 -7.94
CA VAL A 57 -4.20 -2.68 -9.28
C VAL A 57 -4.69 -1.21 -9.25
N GLY A 58 -5.14 -0.74 -8.10
CA GLY A 58 -5.55 0.65 -7.87
C GLY A 58 -4.40 1.66 -7.82
N GLY A 59 -4.65 2.86 -8.32
CA GLY A 59 -3.79 4.02 -8.12
C GLY A 59 -4.15 4.81 -6.87
N LYS A 60 -3.48 5.94 -6.67
CA LYS A 60 -3.86 6.90 -5.61
C LYS A 60 -5.29 7.41 -5.86
N ASP A 61 -6.16 7.26 -4.88
CA ASP A 61 -7.53 7.78 -4.91
C ASP A 61 -7.57 9.30 -4.62
N PRO A 62 -7.93 10.14 -5.61
CA PRO A 62 -7.98 11.60 -5.43
C PRO A 62 -9.36 12.09 -4.95
N ASN A 63 -10.36 11.22 -4.87
CA ASN A 63 -11.73 11.63 -4.58
C ASN A 63 -11.86 12.08 -3.11
N PRO A 64 -12.17 13.37 -2.83
CA PRO A 64 -12.22 13.90 -1.47
C PRO A 64 -13.30 13.23 -0.61
N PHE A 65 -14.34 12.68 -1.24
CA PHE A 65 -15.44 12.03 -0.52
C PHE A 65 -15.00 10.72 0.14
N ILE A 66 -13.91 10.08 -0.33
CA ILE A 66 -13.34 8.86 0.29
C ILE A 66 -12.85 9.12 1.72
N TYR A 67 -12.42 10.34 2.01
CA TYR A 67 -11.84 10.70 3.31
C TYR A 67 -12.87 11.21 4.32
N ILE A 68 -14.12 11.43 3.91
CA ILE A 68 -15.18 11.97 4.76
C ILE A 68 -16.27 10.91 4.94
N PRO A 69 -16.37 10.27 6.12
CA PRO A 69 -17.30 9.15 6.34
C PRO A 69 -18.76 9.46 5.99
N LEU A 70 -19.20 10.71 6.20
CA LEU A 70 -20.57 11.16 5.92
C LEU A 70 -20.95 11.04 4.43
N HIS A 71 -19.98 11.08 3.51
CA HIS A 71 -20.22 11.05 2.07
C HIS A 71 -20.25 9.63 1.48
N TYR A 72 -20.32 8.58 2.30
CA TYR A 72 -20.38 7.19 1.83
C TYR A 72 -21.48 6.95 0.78
N SER A 73 -22.67 7.52 0.96
CA SER A 73 -23.80 7.37 0.03
C SER A 73 -23.47 7.86 -1.39
N MET A 74 -22.68 8.94 -1.50
CA MET A 74 -22.23 9.49 -2.79
C MET A 74 -21.21 8.58 -3.47
N LEU A 75 -20.32 7.94 -2.70
CA LEU A 75 -19.36 6.97 -3.22
C LEU A 75 -20.07 5.70 -3.70
N TYR A 76 -21.03 5.21 -2.91
CA TYR A 76 -21.78 3.99 -3.24
C TYR A 76 -22.60 4.11 -4.52
N ALA A 77 -23.16 5.30 -4.80
CA ALA A 77 -23.89 5.60 -6.03
C ALA A 77 -22.98 5.82 -7.24
N ASN A 78 -21.68 6.09 -7.03
CA ASN A 78 -20.74 6.39 -8.11
C ASN A 78 -20.10 5.10 -8.65
N LYS A 79 -20.44 4.74 -9.89
CA LYS A 79 -19.90 3.57 -10.60
C LYS A 79 -18.40 3.64 -10.86
N SER A 80 -17.77 4.81 -10.81
CA SER A 80 -16.33 4.95 -11.07
C SER A 80 -15.47 4.49 -9.89
N VAL A 81 -16.03 4.37 -8.69
CA VAL A 81 -15.33 4.01 -7.45
C VAL A 81 -15.98 2.84 -6.71
N ASN A 82 -17.01 2.24 -7.30
CA ASN A 82 -17.73 1.10 -6.75
C ASN A 82 -17.72 -0.04 -7.78
N TRP A 83 -17.52 -1.27 -7.34
CA TRP A 83 -17.39 -2.45 -8.21
C TRP A 83 -18.74 -3.04 -8.61
N ARG A 84 -19.67 -2.17 -9.00
CA ARG A 84 -21.01 -2.51 -9.48
C ARG A 84 -21.19 -2.24 -10.96
#